data_AF-Q8Z1K6-F1
#
_entry.id   AF-Q8Z1K6-F1
#
_cell.length_a   1.000
_cell.length_b   1.000
_cell.length_c   1.000
_cell.angle_alpha   90.00
_cell.angle_beta   90.00
_cell.angle_gamma   90.00
#
_symmetry.space_group_name_H-M   'P 1'
#
loop_
_entity.id
_entity.type
_entity.pdbx_description
1 polymer ?
#
loop_
_entity_poly.entity_id
_entity_poly.type
_entity_poly.pdbx_seq_one_letter_code
_entity_poly.pdbx_strand_id
1 'polypeptide(L)'
;MKPMKSTLNCLRQWTASVMLAVIVSLPALASVSTGRSVSAPQQQNTTTEGRTQTSGTAWGLSEKEWQQYQQVLKGPRAFQSPGIDPLMALGLEAGSASERRRFAEMWVKEEYARGEKELAFQREVDAAWKRLYPNTLSVNMGNASGIAHDTQGRLALFVKRNCVPCDARVSAVLADNRPVDIYLVDSGGSDDTIRQWALAHHIPVDKVRSRQITLNHDNGNWLKYGQGYMPVMLQQGVSGWQIAAF
;
A
#
# COMPACT_ATOMS: atom_id res chain seq x y z
N MET A 1 57.18 11.23 -51.17
CA MET A 1 56.46 11.99 -52.21
C MET A 1 55.15 12.53 -51.63
N LYS A 2 54.87 13.79 -51.96
CA LYS A 2 53.73 14.62 -51.53
C LYS A 2 52.39 14.12 -52.12
N PRO A 3 51.25 14.64 -51.60
CA PRO A 3 49.91 14.06 -51.67
C PRO A 3 49.13 14.53 -52.90
N MET A 4 47.99 13.88 -53.19
CA MET A 4 46.98 14.42 -54.10
C MET A 4 45.64 14.60 -53.39
N LYS A 5 45.21 15.86 -53.35
CA LYS A 5 43.94 16.38 -52.85
C LYS A 5 42.93 16.46 -54.00
N SER A 6 41.65 16.26 -53.72
CA SER A 6 40.50 16.99 -54.30
C SER A 6 39.21 16.31 -53.86
N THR A 7 38.08 16.95 -53.52
CA THR A 7 37.68 18.32 -53.14
C THR A 7 36.15 18.23 -52.98
N LEU A 8 35.60 18.92 -51.96
CA LEU A 8 34.24 19.51 -51.85
C LEU A 8 33.02 18.59 -52.14
N ASN A 9 31.97 18.55 -51.30
CA ASN A 9 31.19 19.73 -50.96
C ASN A 9 30.27 19.54 -49.74
N CYS A 10 30.15 20.65 -49.03
CA CYS A 10 29.17 21.12 -48.06
C CYS A 10 27.71 20.63 -48.23
N LEU A 11 27.08 20.16 -47.14
CA LEU A 11 25.65 20.36 -46.81
C LEU A 11 25.46 19.98 -45.31
N ARG A 12 25.59 20.94 -44.40
CA ARG A 12 24.51 21.80 -43.85
C ARG A 12 23.69 21.10 -42.76
N GLN A 13 24.13 21.38 -41.53
CA GLN A 13 23.44 21.37 -40.24
C GLN A 13 21.91 21.27 -40.28
N TRP A 14 21.34 20.33 -39.53
CA TRP A 14 20.10 20.53 -38.77
C TRP A 14 20.20 19.79 -37.43
N THR A 15 20.57 20.53 -36.39
CA THR A 15 20.36 20.16 -34.98
C THR A 15 18.87 20.29 -34.68
N ALA A 16 18.15 19.17 -34.58
CA ALA A 16 16.78 19.17 -34.07
C ALA A 16 16.84 19.10 -32.53
N SER A 17 16.87 20.28 -31.89
CA SER A 17 16.59 20.42 -30.46
C SER A 17 15.12 20.06 -30.22
N VAL A 18 14.88 18.91 -29.62
CA VAL A 18 13.55 18.52 -29.13
C VAL A 18 13.29 19.32 -27.84
N MET A 19 12.62 20.46 -27.98
CA MET A 19 12.04 21.19 -26.84
C MET A 19 10.78 20.44 -26.38
N LEU A 20 10.89 19.76 -25.26
CA LEU A 20 9.76 19.16 -24.54
C LEU A 20 9.02 20.29 -23.81
N ALA A 21 7.94 20.80 -24.41
CA ALA A 21 7.06 21.78 -23.76
C ALA A 21 6.22 21.09 -22.68
N VAL A 22 6.61 21.25 -21.41
CA VAL A 22 5.80 20.85 -20.25
C VAL A 22 4.69 21.89 -20.09
N ILE A 23 3.46 21.50 -20.42
CA ILE A 23 2.27 22.31 -20.15
C ILE A 23 2.00 22.24 -18.64
N VAL A 24 2.49 23.23 -17.89
CA VAL A 24 2.10 23.42 -16.49
C VAL A 24 0.70 24.03 -16.48
N SER A 25 -0.29 23.25 -16.08
CA SER A 25 -1.64 23.73 -15.83
C SER A 25 -1.61 24.62 -14.59
N LEU A 26 -1.72 25.94 -14.75
CA LEU A 26 -1.97 26.84 -13.62
C LEU A 26 -3.42 26.64 -13.15
N PRO A 27 -3.68 26.34 -11.86
CA PRO A 27 -5.03 26.42 -11.35
C PRO A 27 -5.41 27.91 -11.26
N ALA A 28 -6.44 28.30 -12.00
CA ALA A 28 -7.08 29.60 -11.82
C ALA A 28 -7.69 29.66 -10.42
N LEU A 29 -7.10 30.45 -9.53
CA LEU A 29 -7.70 30.75 -8.23
C LEU A 29 -8.86 31.72 -8.47
N ALA A 30 -10.09 31.21 -8.40
CA ALA A 30 -11.29 32.02 -8.33
C ALA A 30 -11.33 32.71 -6.95
N SER A 31 -11.14 34.03 -6.93
CA SER A 31 -11.27 34.85 -5.72
C SER A 31 -12.75 35.06 -5.40
N VAL A 32 -13.30 34.25 -4.49
CA VAL A 32 -14.57 34.57 -3.82
C VAL A 32 -14.28 35.54 -2.67
N SER A 33 -14.67 36.79 -2.88
CA SER A 33 -14.72 37.84 -1.85
C SER A 33 -15.90 37.56 -0.92
N THR A 34 -15.67 36.82 0.16
CA THR A 34 -16.53 36.83 1.35
C THR A 34 -15.73 37.38 2.51
N GLY A 35 -16.08 38.61 2.91
CA GLY A 35 -15.49 39.29 4.05
C GLY A 35 -15.71 38.51 5.34
N ARG A 36 -14.64 37.94 5.88
CA ARG A 36 -14.52 37.56 7.28
C ARG A 36 -13.04 37.55 7.62
N SER A 37 -12.62 38.53 8.40
CA SER A 37 -11.28 38.64 8.97
C SER A 37 -11.03 37.43 9.87
N VAL A 38 -10.35 36.42 9.32
CA VAL A 38 -9.75 35.34 10.10
C VAL A 38 -8.31 35.74 10.31
N SER A 39 -7.98 36.14 11.54
CA SER A 39 -6.61 36.32 11.99
C SER A 39 -5.79 35.10 11.63
N ALA A 40 -4.71 35.30 10.87
CA ALA A 40 -3.74 34.26 10.60
C ALA A 40 -3.27 33.66 11.95
N PRO A 41 -3.30 32.32 12.13
CA PRO A 41 -2.52 31.74 13.20
C PRO A 41 -1.06 32.02 12.85
N GLN A 42 -0.49 32.96 13.59
CA GLN A 42 0.94 33.18 13.69
C GLN A 42 1.59 31.80 13.80
N GLN A 43 2.35 31.39 12.79
CA GLN A 43 3.24 30.25 12.89
C GLN A 43 4.13 30.52 14.09
N GLN A 44 3.74 29.97 15.24
CA GLN A 44 4.69 29.63 16.27
C GLN A 44 5.67 28.72 15.56
N ASN A 45 6.83 29.28 15.24
CA ASN A 45 8.06 28.53 15.17
C ASN A 45 8.18 27.84 16.53
N THR A 46 7.49 26.71 16.69
CA THR A 46 7.87 25.70 17.66
C THR A 46 9.25 25.29 17.23
N THR A 47 10.20 25.97 17.85
CA THR A 47 11.59 25.63 17.91
C THR A 47 11.70 24.12 17.95
N THR A 48 12.47 23.58 17.01
CA THR A 48 13.01 22.23 17.03
C THR A 48 13.97 22.07 18.23
N GLU A 49 13.60 22.54 19.41
CA GLU A 49 14.33 22.42 20.68
C GLU A 49 13.97 21.11 21.40
N GLY A 50 12.96 20.38 20.91
CA GLY A 50 12.59 19.05 21.40
C GLY A 50 13.32 17.88 20.73
N ARG A 51 14.23 18.13 19.76
CA ARG A 51 15.02 17.06 19.12
C ARG A 51 16.21 16.69 19.99
N THR A 52 15.87 16.09 21.13
CA THR A 52 16.62 15.00 21.74
C THR A 52 18.07 15.33 22.06
N GLN A 53 18.32 15.79 23.29
CA GLN A 53 19.54 15.43 24.02
C GLN A 53 19.56 13.90 24.23
N THR A 54 19.59 13.11 23.15
CA THR A 54 20.00 11.71 23.24
C THR A 54 21.47 11.77 23.59
N SER A 55 21.84 11.36 24.80
CA SER A 55 23.25 11.24 25.15
C SER A 55 23.90 10.21 24.21
N GLY A 56 25.15 10.44 23.81
CA GLY A 56 25.89 9.47 22.99
C GLY A 56 25.94 8.08 23.61
N THR A 57 25.79 7.97 24.93
CA THR A 57 25.68 6.70 25.67
C THR A 57 24.49 5.84 25.22
N ALA A 58 23.36 6.42 24.81
CA ALA A 58 22.22 5.66 24.29
C ALA A 58 22.56 4.93 22.98
N TRP A 59 23.58 5.40 22.27
CA TRP A 59 24.10 4.82 21.03
C TRP A 59 25.39 4.01 21.25
N GLY A 60 25.79 3.81 22.51
CA GLY A 60 27.07 3.17 22.84
C GLY A 60 28.30 3.96 22.41
N LEU A 61 28.16 5.26 22.15
CA LEU A 61 29.23 6.16 21.76
C LEU A 61 29.95 6.71 22.99
N SER A 62 31.28 6.85 22.87
CA SER A 62 32.08 7.63 23.81
C SER A 62 31.82 9.13 23.64
N GLU A 63 32.21 9.92 24.64
CA GLU A 63 32.08 11.39 24.59
C GLU A 63 32.78 12.00 23.36
N LYS A 64 33.95 11.46 22.98
CA LYS A 64 34.68 11.93 21.80
C LYS A 64 33.92 11.67 20.50
N GLU A 65 33.31 10.50 20.37
CA GLU A 65 32.55 10.13 19.17
C GLU A 65 31.23 10.88 19.10
N TRP A 66 30.63 11.17 20.25
CA TRP A 66 29.48 12.05 20.34
C TRP A 66 29.82 13.47 19.86
N GLN A 67 30.96 14.01 20.27
CA GLN A 67 31.45 15.30 19.78
C GLN A 67 31.75 15.27 18.28
N GLN A 68 32.31 14.16 17.77
CA GLN A 68 32.52 13.96 16.33
C GLN A 68 31.19 13.96 15.57
N TYR A 69 30.15 13.29 16.09
CA TYR A 69 28.81 13.31 15.50
C TYR A 69 28.22 14.73 15.47
N GLN A 70 28.33 15.47 16.56
CA GLN A 70 27.90 16.86 16.61
C GLN A 70 28.63 17.73 15.57
N GLN A 71 29.91 17.46 15.32
CA GLN A 71 30.67 18.15 14.29
C GLN A 71 30.23 17.74 12.87
N VAL A 72 29.93 16.46 12.64
CA VAL A 72 29.36 15.97 11.38
C VAL A 72 28.05 16.69 11.04
N LEU A 73 27.20 16.92 12.05
CA LEU A 73 25.93 17.65 11.87
C LEU A 73 26.09 19.15 11.59
N LYS A 74 27.28 19.74 11.78
CA LYS A 74 27.56 21.11 11.33
C LYS A 74 27.93 21.18 9.84
N GLY A 75 28.16 20.03 9.20
CA GLY A 75 28.54 19.91 7.80
C GLY A 75 27.36 19.60 6.85
N PRO A 76 27.67 19.30 5.58
CA PRO A 76 26.66 18.96 4.57
C PRO A 76 25.75 17.79 4.95
N ARG A 77 26.21 16.88 5.82
CA ARG A 77 25.47 15.71 6.27
C ARG A 77 24.09 16.04 6.86
N ALA A 78 23.99 17.15 7.62
CA ALA A 78 22.70 17.56 8.20
C ALA A 78 21.66 17.95 7.14
N PHE A 79 22.11 18.49 6.00
CA PHE A 79 21.22 18.84 4.89
C PHE A 79 20.91 17.62 3.99
N GLN A 80 21.90 16.75 3.78
CA GLN A 80 21.75 15.56 2.93
C GLN A 80 20.87 14.48 3.57
N SER A 81 20.89 14.36 4.90
CA SER A 81 20.15 13.34 5.63
C SER A 81 19.62 13.91 6.95
N PRO A 82 18.60 14.78 6.93
CA PRO A 82 18.04 15.36 8.14
C PRO A 82 17.53 14.27 9.09
N GLY A 83 18.09 14.22 10.30
CA GLY A 83 17.68 13.22 11.29
C GLY A 83 18.35 11.87 11.22
N ILE A 84 19.43 11.75 10.46
CA ILE A 84 20.25 10.55 10.43
C ILE A 84 20.68 10.11 11.84
N ASP A 85 20.64 8.80 12.09
CA ASP A 85 21.12 8.27 13.35
C ASP A 85 22.64 8.49 13.53
N PRO A 86 23.14 8.59 14.77
CA PRO A 86 24.55 8.88 15.04
C PRO A 86 25.53 7.86 14.47
N LEU A 87 25.18 6.56 14.46
CA LEU A 87 26.07 5.50 14.00
C LEU A 87 26.22 5.53 12.48
N MET A 88 25.12 5.73 11.74
CA MET A 88 25.18 5.95 10.29
C MET A 88 25.92 7.23 9.93
N ALA A 89 25.67 8.34 10.64
CA ALA A 89 26.35 9.61 10.38
C ALA A 89 27.87 9.48 10.53
N LEU A 90 28.32 8.87 11.63
CA LEU A 90 29.74 8.61 11.88
C LEU A 90 30.34 7.61 10.90
N GLY A 91 29.62 6.56 10.53
CA GLY A 91 30.08 5.56 9.55
C GLY A 91 30.24 6.12 8.14
N LEU A 92 29.32 6.97 7.69
CA LEU A 92 29.38 7.61 6.37
C LEU A 92 30.49 8.65 6.27
N GLU A 93 30.73 9.41 7.34
CA GLU A 93 31.79 10.43 7.41
C GLU A 93 33.10 9.91 8.02
N ALA A 94 33.24 8.58 8.19
CA ALA A 94 34.42 7.97 8.79
C ALA A 94 35.68 8.27 7.95
N GLY A 95 36.73 8.77 8.61
CA GLY A 95 38.00 9.12 8.00
C GLY A 95 38.85 7.91 7.60
N SER A 96 38.51 6.72 8.10
CA SER A 96 39.24 5.48 7.86
C SER A 96 38.32 4.28 7.63
N ALA A 97 38.84 3.25 6.94
CA ALA A 97 38.10 2.00 6.75
C ALA A 97 37.84 1.26 8.08
N SER A 98 38.73 1.39 9.06
CA SER A 98 38.57 0.81 10.40
C SER A 98 37.46 1.49 11.20
N GLU A 99 37.38 2.83 11.19
CA GLU A 99 36.28 3.55 11.83
C GLU A 99 34.95 3.22 11.18
N ARG A 100 34.91 3.22 9.84
CA ARG A 100 33.71 2.86 9.08
C ARG A 100 33.20 1.47 9.44
N ARG A 101 34.11 0.48 9.50
CA ARG A 101 33.78 -0.89 9.91
C ARG A 101 33.20 -0.92 11.31
N ARG A 102 33.85 -0.26 12.27
CA ARG A 102 33.40 -0.25 13.66
C ARG A 102 32.01 0.35 13.82
N PHE A 103 31.73 1.51 13.21
CA PHE A 103 30.40 2.12 13.28
C PHE A 103 29.33 1.30 12.55
N ALA A 104 29.68 0.65 11.43
CA ALA A 104 28.76 -0.26 10.75
C ALA A 104 28.41 -1.48 11.62
N GLU A 105 29.40 -2.08 12.29
CA GLU A 105 29.17 -3.20 13.22
C GLU A 105 28.31 -2.79 14.43
N MET A 106 28.50 -1.58 14.96
CA MET A 106 27.63 -1.03 16.01
C MET A 106 26.20 -0.83 15.51
N TRP A 107 26.04 -0.26 14.31
CA TRP A 107 24.73 -0.03 13.71
C TRP A 107 23.97 -1.35 13.50
N VAL A 108 24.61 -2.36 12.90
CA VAL A 108 23.98 -3.68 12.68
C VAL A 108 23.51 -4.31 14.00
N LYS A 109 24.27 -4.16 15.10
CA LYS A 109 23.85 -4.67 16.42
C LYS A 109 22.61 -3.96 16.95
N GLU A 110 22.55 -2.64 16.83
CA GLU A 110 21.37 -1.86 17.25
C GLU A 110 20.16 -2.19 16.39
N GLU A 111 20.33 -2.30 15.08
CA GLU A 111 19.26 -2.68 14.14
C GLU A 111 18.71 -4.07 14.41
N TYR A 112 19.59 -5.03 14.71
CA TYR A 112 19.16 -6.36 15.13
C TYR A 112 18.36 -6.30 16.43
N ALA A 113 18.85 -5.58 17.45
CA ALA A 113 18.15 -5.44 18.73
C ALA A 113 16.82 -4.70 18.60
N ARG A 114 16.72 -3.73 17.68
CA ARG A 114 15.48 -3.05 17.32
C ARG A 114 14.51 -4.05 16.71
N GLY A 115 14.93 -4.73 15.63
CA GLY A 115 14.14 -5.74 14.92
C GLY A 115 13.55 -6.82 15.83
N GLU A 116 14.32 -7.31 16.81
CA GLU A 116 13.84 -8.28 17.79
C GLU A 116 12.69 -7.74 18.66
N LYS A 117 12.71 -6.45 19.03
CA LYS A 117 11.61 -5.81 19.78
C LYS A 117 10.36 -5.69 18.92
N GLU A 118 10.50 -5.27 17.66
CA GLU A 118 9.35 -5.19 16.75
C GLU A 118 8.75 -6.57 16.49
N LEU A 119 9.60 -7.60 16.30
CA LEU A 119 9.13 -8.96 16.09
C LEU A 119 8.43 -9.53 17.33
N ALA A 120 8.98 -9.28 18.53
CA ALA A 120 8.35 -9.66 19.78
C ALA A 120 6.97 -9.01 19.93
N PHE A 121 6.86 -7.72 19.60
CA PHE A 121 5.59 -7.02 19.64
C PHE A 121 4.61 -7.55 18.58
N GLN A 122 5.07 -7.80 17.35
CA GLN A 122 4.24 -8.35 16.29
C GLN A 122 3.63 -9.70 16.68
N ARG A 123 4.42 -10.58 17.32
CA ARG A 123 3.90 -11.87 17.84
C ARG A 123 2.78 -11.67 18.86
N GLU A 124 2.89 -10.66 19.72
CA GLU A 124 1.83 -10.33 20.68
C GLU A 124 0.63 -9.69 19.99
N VAL A 125 0.82 -8.86 18.97
CA VAL A 125 -0.27 -8.33 18.14
C VAL A 125 -1.04 -9.49 17.49
N ASP A 126 -0.34 -10.47 16.91
CA ASP A 126 -0.97 -11.66 16.31
C ASP A 126 -1.74 -12.47 17.36
N ALA A 127 -1.19 -12.62 18.58
CA ALA A 127 -1.86 -13.29 19.68
C ALA A 127 -3.09 -12.50 20.17
N ALA A 128 -2.98 -11.18 20.26
CA ALA A 128 -4.07 -10.28 20.64
C ALA A 128 -5.21 -10.35 19.63
N TRP A 129 -4.91 -10.41 18.34
CA TRP A 129 -5.92 -10.56 17.29
C TRP A 129 -6.75 -11.83 17.49
N LYS A 130 -6.12 -12.97 17.78
CA LYS A 130 -6.82 -14.23 18.05
C LYS A 130 -7.76 -14.15 19.26
N ARG A 131 -7.38 -13.39 20.29
CA ARG A 131 -8.21 -13.20 21.50
C ARG A 131 -9.39 -12.26 21.27
N LEU A 132 -9.15 -11.15 20.56
CA LEU A 132 -10.14 -10.09 20.38
C LEU A 132 -11.08 -10.34 19.20
N TYR A 133 -10.57 -10.98 18.13
CA TYR A 133 -11.28 -11.21 16.88
C TYR A 133 -11.10 -12.66 16.38
N PRO A 134 -11.53 -13.68 17.15
CA PRO A 134 -11.25 -15.09 16.85
C PRO A 134 -11.85 -15.58 15.51
N ASN A 135 -12.88 -14.91 14.99
CA ASN A 135 -13.56 -15.26 13.75
C ASN A 135 -13.21 -14.32 12.59
N THR A 136 -12.11 -13.55 12.70
CA THR A 136 -11.68 -12.60 11.67
C THR A 136 -10.20 -12.84 11.36
N LEU A 137 -9.86 -13.01 10.08
CA LEU A 137 -8.47 -13.17 9.65
C LEU A 137 -7.69 -11.87 9.86
N SER A 138 -6.54 -11.93 10.55
CA SER A 138 -5.68 -10.76 10.79
C SER A 138 -5.07 -10.20 9.50
N VAL A 139 -4.79 -11.08 8.56
CA VAL A 139 -4.43 -10.74 7.18
C VAL A 139 -5.12 -11.74 6.28
N ASN A 140 -5.99 -11.26 5.40
CA ASN A 140 -6.61 -12.12 4.39
C ASN A 140 -5.71 -12.18 3.15
N MET A 141 -4.67 -12.99 3.25
CA MET A 141 -3.94 -13.46 2.07
C MET A 141 -4.79 -14.57 1.45
N GLY A 142 -5.89 -14.22 0.80
CA GLY A 142 -6.59 -15.22 0.02
C GLY A 142 -5.64 -15.81 -1.03
N ASN A 143 -6.08 -16.85 -1.75
CA ASN A 143 -5.39 -17.23 -2.99
C ASN A 143 -5.26 -15.99 -3.93
N ALA A 144 -4.59 -16.07 -5.09
CA ALA A 144 -4.59 -14.94 -6.03
C ALA A 144 -6.02 -14.41 -6.37
N SER A 145 -7.03 -15.23 -6.09
CA SER A 145 -8.46 -15.02 -6.19
C SER A 145 -9.14 -14.45 -4.91
N GLY A 146 -8.42 -14.32 -3.80
CA GLY A 146 -8.85 -13.78 -2.52
C GLY A 146 -9.87 -14.65 -1.75
N ILE A 147 -9.86 -15.99 -1.91
CA ILE A 147 -10.86 -16.91 -1.32
C ILE A 147 -10.22 -17.77 -0.23
N ALA A 148 -10.77 -17.74 0.99
CA ALA A 148 -10.36 -18.61 2.09
C ALA A 148 -10.82 -20.06 1.86
N HIS A 149 -9.92 -21.03 2.02
CA HIS A 149 -10.14 -22.46 1.75
C HIS A 149 -10.33 -23.32 3.02
N ASP A 150 -10.60 -22.69 4.16
CA ASP A 150 -10.52 -23.34 5.49
C ASP A 150 -11.58 -24.44 5.76
N THR A 151 -12.77 -24.35 5.18
CA THR A 151 -13.91 -25.22 5.55
C THR A 151 -14.52 -26.00 4.38
N GLN A 152 -14.04 -25.83 3.15
CA GLN A 152 -14.64 -26.38 1.91
C GLN A 152 -16.16 -26.13 1.71
N GLY A 153 -16.81 -25.33 2.57
CA GLY A 153 -18.24 -25.07 2.55
C GLY A 153 -18.71 -24.32 1.29
N ARG A 154 -20.03 -24.18 1.13
CA ARG A 154 -20.61 -23.38 0.04
C ARG A 154 -20.27 -21.90 0.24
N LEU A 155 -19.99 -21.18 -0.84
CA LEU A 155 -19.70 -19.75 -0.82
C LEU A 155 -20.97 -18.94 -1.08
N ALA A 156 -21.05 -17.72 -0.54
CA ALA A 156 -22.03 -16.72 -0.94
C ALA A 156 -21.32 -15.43 -1.33
N LEU A 157 -21.54 -14.95 -2.54
CA LEU A 157 -20.90 -13.75 -3.07
C LEU A 157 -21.95 -12.66 -3.27
N PHE A 158 -21.76 -11.51 -2.63
CA PHE A 158 -22.61 -10.33 -2.80
C PHE A 158 -21.90 -9.32 -3.70
N VAL A 159 -22.58 -8.94 -4.78
CA VAL A 159 -22.08 -8.02 -5.81
C VAL A 159 -23.16 -7.03 -6.22
N LYS A 160 -22.75 -5.94 -6.87
CA LYS A 160 -23.65 -4.98 -7.52
C LYS A 160 -23.20 -4.70 -8.94
N ARG A 161 -24.10 -4.24 -9.80
CA ARG A 161 -23.72 -3.74 -11.13
C ARG A 161 -22.84 -2.49 -11.00
N ASN A 162 -22.02 -2.24 -12.02
CA ASN A 162 -21.11 -1.09 -12.07
C ASN A 162 -20.14 -1.04 -10.86
N CYS A 163 -19.53 -2.18 -10.56
CA CYS A 163 -18.60 -2.35 -9.45
C CYS A 163 -17.31 -2.99 -9.96
N VAL A 164 -16.30 -2.16 -10.24
CA VAL A 164 -14.98 -2.62 -10.73
C VAL A 164 -14.37 -3.75 -9.87
N PRO A 165 -14.35 -3.67 -8.52
CA PRO A 165 -13.81 -4.77 -7.72
C PRO A 165 -14.67 -6.05 -7.75
N CYS A 166 -15.97 -5.93 -8.07
CA CYS A 166 -16.86 -7.09 -8.17
C CYS A 166 -16.49 -7.99 -9.35
N ASP A 167 -16.03 -7.44 -10.48
CA ASP A 167 -15.70 -8.21 -11.68
C ASP A 167 -14.51 -9.14 -11.47
N ALA A 168 -13.47 -8.61 -10.81
CA ALA A 168 -12.31 -9.39 -10.41
C ALA A 168 -12.72 -10.52 -9.44
N ARG A 169 -13.60 -10.21 -8.48
CA ARG A 169 -14.08 -11.17 -7.49
C ARG A 169 -14.94 -12.28 -8.11
N VAL A 170 -15.83 -11.95 -9.04
CA VAL A 170 -16.63 -12.94 -9.78
C VAL A 170 -15.70 -13.88 -10.56
N SER A 171 -14.72 -13.32 -11.29
CA SER A 171 -13.76 -14.12 -12.06
C SER A 171 -12.97 -15.09 -11.18
N ALA A 172 -12.52 -14.60 -10.02
CA ALA A 172 -11.84 -15.38 -8.99
C ALA A 172 -12.69 -16.56 -8.47
N VAL A 173 -13.95 -16.30 -8.14
CA VAL A 173 -14.90 -17.31 -7.64
C VAL A 173 -15.21 -18.37 -8.69
N LEU A 174 -15.37 -17.97 -9.96
CA LEU A 174 -15.63 -18.91 -11.05
C LEU A 174 -14.43 -19.84 -11.31
N ALA A 175 -13.20 -19.33 -11.16
CA ALA A 175 -11.97 -20.10 -11.30
C ALA A 175 -11.76 -21.11 -10.17
N ASP A 176 -12.22 -20.78 -8.95
CA ASP A 176 -12.10 -21.63 -7.77
C ASP A 176 -12.98 -22.90 -7.85
N ASN A 177 -14.02 -22.87 -8.69
CA ASN A 177 -14.90 -24.02 -9.00
C ASN A 177 -15.62 -24.65 -7.81
N ARG A 178 -15.73 -23.93 -6.68
CA ARG A 178 -16.55 -24.33 -5.53
C ARG A 178 -18.03 -23.98 -5.77
N PRO A 179 -18.96 -24.68 -5.09
CA PRO A 179 -20.36 -24.30 -5.14
C PRO A 179 -20.56 -22.89 -4.53
N VAL A 180 -21.28 -22.01 -5.23
CA VAL A 180 -21.45 -20.61 -4.84
C VAL A 180 -22.85 -20.09 -5.12
N ASP A 181 -23.34 -19.26 -4.20
CA ASP A 181 -24.57 -18.50 -4.33
C ASP A 181 -24.24 -17.02 -4.57
N ILE A 182 -24.52 -16.52 -5.77
CA ILE A 182 -24.24 -15.14 -6.15
C ILE A 182 -25.51 -14.31 -5.94
N TYR A 183 -25.41 -13.26 -5.13
CA TYR A 183 -26.49 -12.35 -4.82
C TYR A 183 -26.22 -10.99 -5.46
N LEU A 184 -27.13 -10.54 -6.34
CA LEU A 184 -27.06 -9.22 -6.95
C LEU A 184 -27.87 -8.22 -6.12
N VAL A 185 -27.14 -7.32 -5.45
CA VAL A 185 -27.67 -6.38 -4.45
C VAL A 185 -28.58 -5.32 -5.06
N ASP A 186 -28.24 -4.82 -6.25
CA ASP A 186 -28.97 -3.79 -6.96
C ASP A 186 -29.86 -4.36 -8.09
N SER A 187 -30.28 -5.62 -7.96
CA SER A 187 -31.13 -6.29 -8.95
C SER A 187 -32.57 -5.75 -9.01
N GLY A 188 -33.03 -5.07 -7.96
CA GLY A 188 -34.40 -4.54 -7.88
C GLY A 188 -35.50 -5.60 -7.97
N GLY A 189 -35.19 -6.87 -7.65
CA GLY A 189 -36.13 -7.99 -7.79
C GLY A 189 -36.42 -8.41 -9.24
N SER A 190 -35.63 -7.94 -10.21
CA SER A 190 -35.84 -8.23 -11.64
C SER A 190 -34.97 -9.40 -12.11
N ASP A 191 -35.60 -10.52 -12.46
CA ASP A 191 -34.92 -11.70 -13.05
C ASP A 191 -34.20 -11.35 -14.35
N ASP A 192 -34.76 -10.43 -15.14
CA ASP A 192 -34.13 -9.97 -16.38
C ASP A 192 -32.82 -9.24 -16.12
N THR A 193 -32.75 -8.47 -15.03
CA THR A 193 -31.51 -7.81 -14.59
C THR A 193 -30.44 -8.83 -14.22
N ILE A 194 -30.82 -9.89 -13.47
CA ILE A 194 -29.89 -10.98 -13.13
C ILE A 194 -29.41 -11.69 -14.40
N ARG A 195 -30.31 -11.96 -15.36
CA ARG A 195 -29.95 -12.65 -16.60
C ARG A 195 -28.99 -11.82 -17.46
N GLN A 196 -29.24 -10.53 -17.61
CA GLN A 196 -28.36 -9.62 -18.35
C GLN A 196 -26.98 -9.51 -17.68
N TRP A 197 -26.96 -9.38 -16.36
CA TRP A 197 -25.72 -9.37 -15.58
C TRP A 197 -24.94 -10.68 -15.78
N ALA A 198 -25.60 -11.83 -15.67
CA ALA A 198 -24.96 -13.13 -15.84
C ALA A 198 -24.34 -13.33 -17.24
N LEU A 199 -25.00 -12.83 -18.28
CA LEU A 199 -24.46 -12.84 -19.64
C LEU A 199 -23.22 -11.94 -19.77
N ALA A 200 -23.27 -10.72 -19.23
CA ALA A 200 -22.12 -9.80 -19.26
C ALA A 200 -20.88 -10.36 -18.55
N HIS A 201 -21.08 -11.12 -17.47
CA HIS A 201 -20.01 -11.74 -16.69
C HIS A 201 -19.69 -13.19 -17.10
N HIS A 202 -20.22 -13.67 -18.22
CA HIS A 202 -19.94 -15.00 -18.78
C HIS A 202 -20.18 -16.14 -17.77
N ILE A 203 -21.24 -16.05 -16.96
CA ILE A 203 -21.58 -17.09 -15.99
C ILE A 203 -21.91 -18.41 -16.72
N PRO A 204 -21.23 -19.53 -16.41
CA PRO A 204 -21.45 -20.80 -17.11
C PRO A 204 -22.85 -21.37 -16.86
N VAL A 205 -23.64 -21.53 -17.93
CA VAL A 205 -25.04 -21.96 -17.87
C VAL A 205 -25.19 -23.40 -17.35
N ASP A 206 -24.25 -24.28 -17.71
CA ASP A 206 -24.16 -25.65 -17.23
C ASP A 206 -23.99 -25.72 -15.70
N LYS A 207 -23.14 -24.85 -15.13
CA LYS A 207 -22.95 -24.75 -13.67
C LYS A 207 -24.16 -24.17 -12.94
N VAL A 208 -24.92 -23.29 -13.60
CA VAL A 208 -26.20 -22.80 -13.06
C VAL A 208 -27.25 -23.91 -13.06
N ARG A 209 -27.35 -24.67 -14.16
CA ARG A 209 -28.28 -25.81 -14.27
C ARG A 209 -27.99 -26.91 -13.25
N SER A 210 -26.71 -27.19 -12.98
CA SER A 210 -26.29 -28.17 -11.97
C SER A 210 -26.38 -27.66 -10.53
N ARG A 211 -26.79 -26.39 -10.31
CA ARG A 211 -26.81 -25.70 -9.00
C ARG A 211 -25.44 -25.57 -8.33
N GLN A 212 -24.37 -25.76 -9.09
CA GLN A 212 -23.04 -25.40 -8.62
C GLN A 212 -22.94 -23.89 -8.46
N ILE A 213 -23.57 -23.11 -9.34
CA ILE A 213 -23.75 -21.67 -9.19
C ILE A 213 -25.25 -21.41 -9.03
N THR A 214 -25.64 -20.56 -8.08
CA THR A 214 -26.98 -19.96 -8.08
C THR A 214 -26.88 -18.45 -8.26
N LEU A 215 -27.90 -17.88 -8.88
CA LEU A 215 -28.02 -16.44 -9.09
C LEU A 215 -29.29 -15.97 -8.37
N ASN A 216 -29.15 -15.03 -7.45
CA ASN A 216 -30.18 -14.65 -6.51
C ASN A 216 -30.31 -13.12 -6.40
N HIS A 217 -31.48 -12.69 -5.94
CA HIS A 217 -31.67 -11.31 -5.45
C HIS A 217 -31.15 -11.20 -4.02
N ASP A 218 -30.48 -10.10 -3.69
CA ASP A 218 -30.27 -9.78 -2.29
C ASP A 218 -31.57 -9.29 -1.65
N ASN A 219 -31.86 -9.81 -0.46
CA ASN A 219 -33.01 -9.42 0.36
C ASN A 219 -32.54 -8.72 1.66
N GLY A 220 -31.44 -7.96 1.59
CA GLY A 220 -30.81 -7.30 2.74
C GLY A 220 -29.80 -8.17 3.49
N ASN A 221 -29.48 -9.36 2.97
CA ASN A 221 -28.47 -10.24 3.55
C ASN A 221 -27.07 -9.65 3.42
N TRP A 222 -26.81 -8.93 2.33
CA TRP A 222 -25.58 -8.17 2.14
C TRP A 222 -25.32 -7.21 3.31
N LEU A 223 -26.31 -6.41 3.71
CA LEU A 223 -26.15 -5.47 4.81
C LEU A 223 -26.03 -6.20 6.16
N LYS A 224 -26.84 -7.24 6.37
CA LYS A 224 -26.88 -7.99 7.63
C LYS A 224 -25.59 -8.77 7.91
N TYR A 225 -25.06 -9.47 6.92
CA TYR A 225 -23.92 -10.39 7.09
C TYR A 225 -22.62 -9.86 6.47
N GLY A 226 -22.72 -9.05 5.42
CA GLY A 226 -21.58 -8.47 4.72
C GLY A 226 -21.13 -7.10 5.23
N GLN A 227 -21.80 -6.57 6.27
CA GLN A 227 -21.45 -5.30 6.94
C GLN A 227 -21.38 -4.08 5.99
N GLY A 228 -22.07 -4.14 4.84
CA GLY A 228 -22.09 -3.06 3.85
C GLY A 228 -20.83 -2.95 2.98
N TYR A 229 -19.89 -3.89 3.06
CA TYR A 229 -18.72 -3.94 2.18
C TYR A 229 -19.08 -4.54 0.82
N MET A 230 -18.44 -4.07 -0.26
CA MET A 230 -18.75 -4.49 -1.62
C MET A 230 -17.48 -4.59 -2.48
N PRO A 231 -17.23 -5.72 -3.17
CA PRO A 231 -17.90 -7.01 -2.99
C PRO A 231 -17.67 -7.56 -1.57
N VAL A 232 -18.46 -8.56 -1.20
CA VAL A 232 -18.20 -9.33 0.02
C VAL A 232 -18.56 -10.78 -0.21
N MET A 233 -17.70 -11.66 0.28
CA MET A 233 -17.85 -13.10 0.18
C MET A 233 -18.00 -13.69 1.57
N LEU A 234 -19.02 -14.51 1.73
CA LEU A 234 -19.26 -15.31 2.91
C LEU A 234 -18.97 -16.78 2.60
N GLN A 235 -18.66 -17.53 3.64
CA GLN A 235 -18.47 -18.97 3.58
C GLN A 235 -19.33 -19.63 4.64
N GLN A 236 -19.94 -20.75 4.28
CA GLN A 236 -20.73 -21.54 5.19
C GLN A 236 -19.80 -22.32 6.13
N GLY A 237 -19.74 -21.91 7.40
CA GLY A 237 -19.06 -22.60 8.48
C GLY A 237 -20.03 -23.39 9.38
N VAL A 238 -19.48 -24.03 10.42
CA VAL A 238 -20.24 -24.82 11.41
C VAL A 238 -21.27 -23.98 12.19
N SER A 239 -20.99 -22.69 12.36
CA SER A 239 -21.86 -21.73 13.06
C SER A 239 -22.70 -20.86 12.11
N GLY A 240 -22.78 -21.21 10.83
CA GLY A 240 -23.48 -20.43 9.80
C GLY A 240 -22.53 -19.63 8.90
N TRP A 241 -23.07 -18.57 8.26
CA TRP A 241 -22.31 -17.74 7.31
C TRP A 241 -21.31 -16.83 8.03
N GLN A 242 -20.07 -16.84 7.56
CA GLN A 242 -18.98 -16.00 8.09
C GLN A 242 -18.29 -15.26 6.92
N ILE A 243 -17.80 -14.05 7.16
CA ILE A 243 -17.07 -13.29 6.14
C ILE A 243 -15.76 -14.00 5.83
N ALA A 244 -15.61 -14.42 4.57
CA ALA A 244 -14.44 -15.10 4.07
C ALA A 244 -13.51 -14.16 3.29
N ALA A 245 -14.04 -13.10 2.69
CA ALA A 245 -13.26 -12.05 2.03
C ALA A 245 -14.11 -10.80 1.72
N PHE A 246 -13.42 -9.69 1.44
CA PHE A 246 -13.96 -8.50 0.78
C PHE A 246 -13.46 -8.49 -0.66
#